data_AF-A0A1G7JU33-F1
#
_entry.id   AF-A0A1G7JU33-F1
#
_cell.length_a   1.000
_cell.length_b   1.000
_cell.length_c   1.000
_cell.angle_alpha   90.00
_cell.angle_beta   90.00
_cell.angle_gamma   90.00
#
_symmetry.space_group_name_H-M   'P 1'
#
loop_
_entity.id
_entity.type
_entity.pdbx_description
1 polymer ?
#
loop_
_entity_poly.entity_id
_entity_poly.type
_entity_poly.pdbx_seq_one_letter_code
_entity_poly.pdbx_strand_id
1 'polypeptide(L)'
;MAIAWGKSSIVQSRTEHSRAVDNKLKKKETYLKKLSLIILIGLLIGLAIFAVNPNHFRFGKNIEITDAYIVNDHWDGEYNNAIRIDKMIVLDDRMDVFSKGFIKNSLFWDFENTLANDSSFSSSYWGQNNSEKPYMEGKVFFDKDNGWNWNLNGVESRTIGKLEKDTWYKFSSLTMNTKYYKYVYVDNTGKTHIFSVNKANY
;
A
#
# COMPACT_ATOMS: atom_id res chain seq x y z
N MET A 1 -71.64 -49.65 27.90
CA MET A 1 -70.41 -50.18 27.29
C MET A 1 -70.11 -49.33 26.05
N ALA A 2 -69.40 -48.19 26.20
CA ALA A 2 -69.05 -47.29 25.08
C ALA A 2 -67.93 -46.33 25.49
N ILE A 3 -66.75 -46.84 25.87
CA ILE A 3 -65.55 -46.01 26.11
C ILE A 3 -64.33 -46.79 25.61
N ALA A 4 -64.14 -46.89 24.29
CA ALA A 4 -62.91 -47.49 23.74
C ALA A 4 -62.41 -46.85 22.43
N TRP A 5 -63.19 -46.00 21.76
CA TRP A 5 -62.84 -45.54 20.40
C TRP A 5 -62.21 -44.13 20.33
N GLY A 6 -62.14 -43.39 21.45
CA GLY A 6 -61.65 -42.00 21.45
C GLY A 6 -60.14 -41.81 21.74
N LYS A 7 -59.44 -42.80 22.29
CA LYS A 7 -58.01 -42.67 22.64
C LYS A 7 -57.06 -42.96 21.48
N SER A 8 -57.49 -43.76 20.50
CA SER A 8 -56.63 -44.21 19.38
C SER A 8 -56.32 -43.09 18.37
N SER A 9 -57.31 -42.26 18.03
CA SER A 9 -57.15 -41.21 17.02
C SER A 9 -56.24 -40.06 17.48
N ILE A 10 -56.30 -39.70 18.77
CA ILE A 10 -55.47 -38.65 19.37
C ILE A 10 -53.99 -39.06 19.41
N VAL A 11 -53.71 -40.34 19.71
CA VAL A 11 -52.34 -40.87 19.74
C VAL A 11 -51.75 -40.93 18.32
N GLN A 12 -52.55 -41.33 17.33
CA GLN A 12 -52.12 -41.39 15.94
C GLN A 12 -51.83 -39.98 15.37
N SER A 13 -52.70 -39.00 15.64
CA SER A 13 -52.50 -37.60 15.24
C SER A 13 -51.25 -36.97 15.86
N ARG A 14 -50.97 -37.24 17.15
CA ARG A 14 -49.73 -36.78 17.80
C ARG A 14 -48.48 -37.41 17.20
N THR A 15 -48.56 -38.69 16.82
CA THR A 15 -47.42 -39.41 16.21
C THR A 15 -47.11 -38.88 14.81
N GLU A 16 -48.14 -38.57 14.01
CA GLU A 16 -47.97 -37.97 12.69
C GLU A 16 -47.44 -36.53 12.77
N HIS A 17 -47.92 -35.74 13.72
CA HIS A 17 -47.40 -34.39 13.96
C HIS A 17 -45.92 -34.41 14.38
N SER A 18 -45.53 -35.31 15.28
CA SER A 18 -44.13 -35.48 15.70
C SER A 18 -43.24 -35.86 14.52
N ARG A 19 -43.65 -36.82 13.69
CA ARG A 19 -42.89 -37.22 12.48
C ARG A 19 -42.74 -36.08 11.48
N ALA A 20 -43.77 -35.24 11.32
CA ALA A 20 -43.71 -34.08 10.42
C ALA A 20 -42.73 -33.01 10.92
N VAL A 21 -42.66 -32.78 12.24
CA VAL A 21 -41.69 -31.87 12.86
C VAL A 21 -40.26 -32.39 12.70
N ASP A 22 -40.03 -33.68 12.97
CA ASP A 22 -38.70 -34.30 12.83
C ASP A 22 -38.20 -34.26 11.38
N ASN A 23 -39.08 -34.51 10.41
CA ASN A 23 -38.74 -34.43 8.99
C ASN A 23 -38.38 -32.99 8.56
N LYS A 24 -39.08 -31.98 9.09
CA LYS A 24 -38.75 -30.56 8.84
C LYS A 24 -37.38 -30.20 9.44
N LEU A 25 -37.08 -30.66 10.65
CA LEU A 25 -35.79 -30.44 11.32
C LEU A 25 -34.64 -31.09 10.54
N LYS A 26 -34.77 -32.36 10.17
CA LYS A 26 -33.76 -33.07 9.36
C LYS A 26 -33.52 -32.39 8.01
N LYS A 27 -34.58 -31.90 7.35
CA LYS A 27 -34.46 -31.15 6.10
C LYS A 27 -33.70 -29.83 6.29
N LYS A 28 -33.98 -29.10 7.38
CA LYS A 28 -33.27 -27.86 7.73
C LYS A 28 -31.79 -28.11 8.04
N GLU A 29 -31.46 -29.14 8.82
CA GLU A 29 -30.07 -29.53 9.10
C GLU A 29 -29.30 -29.90 7.83
N THR A 30 -29.93 -30.67 6.94
CA THR A 30 -29.34 -31.06 5.66
C THR A 30 -29.07 -29.83 4.78
N TYR A 31 -29.98 -28.86 4.77
CA TYR A 31 -29.79 -27.61 4.04
C TYR A 31 -28.64 -26.77 4.63
N LEU A 32 -28.58 -26.62 5.95
CA LEU A 32 -27.51 -25.85 6.61
C LEU A 32 -26.12 -26.47 6.36
N LYS A 33 -26.00 -27.80 6.40
CA LYS A 33 -24.74 -28.51 6.08
C LYS A 33 -24.29 -28.29 4.64
N LYS A 34 -25.22 -28.27 3.68
CA LYS A 34 -24.91 -27.97 2.28
C LYS A 34 -24.46 -26.52 2.11
N LEU A 35 -25.15 -25.58 2.77
CA LEU A 35 -24.78 -24.16 2.72
C LEU A 35 -23.40 -23.90 3.33
N SER A 36 -23.09 -24.49 4.50
CA SER A 36 -21.77 -24.36 5.12
C SER A 36 -20.65 -24.93 4.25
N LEU A 37 -20.91 -26.04 3.56
CA LEU A 37 -19.94 -26.65 2.64
C LEU A 37 -19.66 -25.74 1.43
N ILE A 38 -20.70 -25.13 0.85
CA ILE A 38 -20.54 -24.19 -0.27
C ILE A 38 -19.72 -22.97 0.15
N ILE A 39 -19.98 -22.41 1.34
CA ILE A 39 -19.22 -21.27 1.87
C ILE A 39 -17.75 -21.65 2.08
N LEU A 40 -17.49 -22.83 2.65
CA LEU A 40 -16.13 -23.31 2.89
C LEU A 40 -15.35 -23.52 1.59
N ILE A 41 -15.99 -24.12 0.58
CA ILE A 41 -15.39 -24.29 -0.75
C ILE A 41 -15.07 -22.93 -1.38
N GLY A 42 -16.00 -21.98 -1.31
CA GLY A 42 -15.78 -20.61 -1.80
C GLY A 42 -14.58 -19.92 -1.13
N LEU A 43 -14.46 -20.06 0.19
CA LEU A 43 -13.33 -19.52 0.97
C LEU A 43 -11.99 -20.14 0.56
N LEU A 44 -11.95 -21.47 0.41
CA LEU A 44 -10.73 -22.18 0.00
C LEU A 44 -10.29 -21.80 -1.41
N ILE A 45 -11.23 -21.67 -2.35
CA ILE A 45 -10.94 -21.19 -3.71
C ILE A 45 -10.41 -19.76 -3.66
N GLY A 46 -11.03 -18.88 -2.88
CA GLY A 46 -10.56 -17.50 -2.70
C GLY A 46 -9.13 -17.41 -2.16
N LEU A 47 -8.81 -18.23 -1.15
CA LEU A 47 -7.46 -18.31 -0.57
C LEU A 47 -6.44 -18.89 -1.57
N ALA A 48 -6.81 -19.89 -2.36
CA ALA A 48 -5.94 -20.46 -3.39
C ALA A 48 -5.63 -19.43 -4.50
N ILE A 49 -6.63 -18.68 -4.96
CA ILE A 49 -6.44 -17.58 -5.92
C ILE A 49 -5.49 -16.51 -5.34
N PHE A 50 -5.68 -16.16 -4.06
CA PHE A 50 -4.80 -15.21 -3.36
C PHE A 50 -3.36 -15.69 -3.25
N ALA A 51 -3.14 -16.98 -2.94
CA ALA A 51 -1.81 -17.56 -2.79
C ALA A 51 -1.05 -17.71 -4.12
N VAL A 52 -1.76 -18.01 -5.22
CA VAL A 52 -1.14 -18.20 -6.54
C VAL A 52 -0.78 -16.87 -7.19
N ASN A 53 -1.48 -15.78 -6.84
CA ASN A 53 -1.24 -14.49 -7.47
C ASN A 53 -1.34 -13.31 -6.49
N PRO A 54 -0.44 -13.25 -5.48
CA PRO A 54 -0.46 -12.18 -4.46
C PRO A 54 -0.27 -10.79 -5.08
N ASN A 55 0.29 -10.71 -6.28
CA ASN A 55 0.49 -9.47 -7.02
C ASN A 55 -0.78 -8.95 -7.72
N HIS A 56 -1.82 -9.76 -7.87
CA HIS A 56 -3.04 -9.36 -8.59
C HIS A 56 -3.92 -8.36 -7.81
N PHE A 57 -3.66 -8.21 -6.50
CA PHE A 57 -4.33 -7.26 -5.59
C PHE A 57 -3.43 -6.09 -5.19
N ARG A 58 -2.38 -5.76 -5.95
CA ARG A 58 -1.73 -4.44 -5.83
C ARG A 58 -2.68 -3.38 -6.39
N PHE A 59 -3.57 -2.89 -5.55
CA PHE A 59 -4.42 -1.75 -5.87
C PHE A 59 -3.56 -0.49 -5.98
N GLY A 60 -3.25 -0.08 -7.20
CA GLY A 60 -2.52 1.15 -7.53
C GLY A 60 -0.99 1.01 -7.52
N LYS A 61 -0.33 1.77 -8.40
CA LYS A 61 1.13 1.94 -8.35
C LYS A 61 1.47 2.75 -7.09
N ASN A 62 2.33 2.20 -6.23
CA ASN A 62 2.73 2.83 -4.99
C ASN A 62 4.14 3.44 -5.07
N ILE A 63 4.38 4.49 -4.27
CA ILE A 63 5.70 5.05 -3.99
C ILE A 63 5.87 5.07 -2.48
N GLU A 64 6.77 4.22 -1.98
CA GLU A 64 7.15 4.16 -0.57
C GLU A 64 8.57 4.72 -0.41
N ILE A 65 8.76 5.65 0.54
CA ILE A 65 10.06 6.25 0.82
C ILE A 65 10.31 6.14 2.33
N THR A 66 11.44 5.57 2.70
CA THR A 66 11.94 5.51 4.08
C THR A 66 13.24 6.30 4.20
N ASP A 67 13.85 6.35 5.37
CA ASP A 67 15.20 6.90 5.54
C ASP A 67 16.29 6.03 4.87
N ALA A 68 16.01 4.76 4.62
CA ALA A 68 16.98 3.77 4.14
C ALA A 68 16.76 3.32 2.69
N TYR A 69 15.54 3.38 2.17
CA TYR A 69 15.22 2.89 0.83
C TYR A 69 13.99 3.56 0.21
N ILE A 70 13.84 3.37 -1.10
CA ILE A 70 12.64 3.67 -1.87
C ILE A 70 12.12 2.43 -2.61
N VAL A 71 10.81 2.31 -2.72
CA VAL A 71 10.10 1.41 -3.64
C VAL A 71 9.22 2.27 -4.54
N ASN A 72 9.27 2.06 -5.85
CA ASN A 72 8.48 2.84 -6.79
C ASN A 72 7.93 1.95 -7.90
N ASP A 73 6.66 1.59 -7.78
CA ASP A 73 5.94 0.75 -8.76
C ASP A 73 5.65 1.49 -10.08
N HIS A 74 5.98 2.79 -10.17
CA HIS A 74 5.97 3.50 -11.43
C HIS A 74 7.21 3.24 -12.27
N TRP A 75 8.31 2.77 -11.68
CA TRP A 75 9.49 2.50 -12.47
C TRP A 75 9.29 1.33 -13.42
N ASP A 76 9.73 1.51 -14.65
CA ASP A 76 9.76 0.46 -15.66
C ASP A 76 11.14 0.40 -16.32
N GLY A 77 11.45 -0.75 -16.89
CA GLY A 77 12.75 -0.98 -17.52
C GLY A 77 12.96 -0.17 -18.81
N GLU A 78 11.95 0.53 -19.34
CA GLU A 78 12.00 1.11 -20.68
C GLU A 78 12.10 2.63 -20.69
N TYR A 79 11.25 3.33 -19.95
CA TYR A 79 11.01 4.77 -20.11
C TYR A 79 10.97 5.56 -18.80
N ASN A 80 10.71 4.92 -17.66
CA ASN A 80 10.58 5.61 -16.39
C ASN A 80 11.48 4.98 -15.33
N ASN A 81 12.75 5.40 -15.26
CA ASN A 81 13.72 4.89 -14.29
C ASN A 81 14.68 5.98 -13.83
N ALA A 82 14.11 7.11 -13.44
CA ALA A 82 14.85 8.24 -12.93
C ALA A 82 14.45 8.56 -11.49
N ILE A 83 15.37 9.21 -10.80
CA ILE A 83 15.12 9.83 -9.51
C ILE A 83 16.05 11.02 -9.36
N ARG A 84 15.55 12.05 -8.69
CA ARG A 84 16.38 13.09 -8.12
C ARG A 84 15.90 13.37 -6.70
N ILE A 85 16.87 13.51 -5.80
CA ILE A 85 16.69 13.74 -4.36
C ILE A 85 17.49 14.98 -4.02
N ASP A 86 16.80 16.06 -3.67
CA ASP A 86 17.43 17.28 -3.18
C ASP A 86 17.14 17.41 -1.68
N LYS A 87 18.16 17.73 -0.88
CA LYS A 87 17.96 18.11 0.52
C LYS A 87 17.37 19.51 0.56
N MET A 88 16.52 19.77 1.55
CA MET A 88 15.76 21.01 1.66
C MET A 88 15.96 21.68 3.01
N ILE A 89 15.99 23.02 2.99
CA ILE A 89 16.05 23.91 4.14
C ILE A 89 14.64 24.48 4.37
N VAL A 90 14.18 24.48 5.62
CA VAL A 90 12.92 25.11 6.01
C VAL A 90 13.08 26.63 6.02
N LEU A 91 12.23 27.32 5.26
CA LEU A 91 12.17 28.79 5.23
C LEU A 91 11.07 29.35 6.14
N ASP A 92 10.05 28.56 6.43
CA ASP A 92 8.87 28.95 7.21
C ASP A 92 8.79 28.13 8.50
N ASP A 93 8.98 28.79 9.63
CA ASP A 93 8.98 28.18 10.97
C ASP A 93 7.60 27.66 11.40
N ARG A 94 6.54 28.03 10.69
CA ARG A 94 5.18 27.49 10.88
C ARG A 94 5.02 26.08 10.33
N MET A 95 6.02 25.56 9.63
CA MET A 95 6.03 24.22 9.05
C MET A 95 6.21 23.14 10.14
N ASP A 96 5.18 22.94 10.96
CA ASP A 96 5.14 21.86 11.96
C ASP A 96 4.36 20.66 11.40
N VAL A 97 5.10 19.67 10.91
CA VAL A 97 4.57 18.41 10.36
C VAL A 97 3.76 17.58 11.35
N PHE A 98 3.98 17.77 12.66
CA PHE A 98 3.27 17.05 13.71
C PHE A 98 1.99 17.77 14.13
N SER A 99 1.83 19.03 13.74
CA SER A 99 0.62 19.77 14.04
C SER A 99 -0.58 19.18 13.30
N LYS A 100 -1.72 19.09 14.00
CA LYS A 100 -3.00 18.71 13.39
C LYS A 100 -3.39 19.65 12.24
N GLY A 101 -3.00 20.93 12.35
CA GLY A 101 -3.24 21.95 11.33
C GLY A 101 -2.52 21.64 10.02
N PHE A 102 -1.25 21.28 10.10
CA PHE A 102 -0.47 20.87 8.94
C PHE A 102 -1.00 19.57 8.33
N ILE A 103 -1.18 18.52 9.14
CA ILE A 103 -1.66 17.21 8.66
C ILE A 103 -2.99 17.33 7.92
N LYS A 104 -3.92 18.15 8.42
CA LYS A 104 -5.23 18.35 7.78
C LYS A 104 -5.13 19.12 6.45
N ASN A 105 -4.16 20.01 6.32
CA ASN A 105 -4.06 20.94 5.19
C ASN A 105 -2.83 20.69 4.31
N SER A 106 -2.11 19.58 4.50
CA SER A 106 -0.81 19.33 3.84
C SER A 106 -0.93 19.28 2.31
N LEU A 107 -2.11 18.96 1.77
CA LEU A 107 -2.41 18.99 0.34
C LEU A 107 -2.41 20.40 -0.25
N PHE A 108 -2.64 21.42 0.57
CA PHE A 108 -2.67 22.83 0.17
C PHE A 108 -1.42 23.59 0.61
N TRP A 109 -0.45 22.90 1.20
CA TRP A 109 0.77 23.53 1.67
C TRP A 109 1.65 23.94 0.50
N ASP A 110 2.18 25.16 0.55
CA ASP A 110 3.04 25.69 -0.48
C ASP A 110 4.50 25.34 -0.21
N PHE A 111 4.86 24.09 -0.53
CA PHE A 111 6.22 23.58 -0.32
C PHE A 111 7.30 24.37 -1.08
N GLU A 112 6.98 25.03 -2.19
CA GLU A 112 7.99 25.76 -2.97
C GLU A 112 8.36 27.11 -2.35
N ASN A 113 7.45 27.71 -1.58
CA ASN A 113 7.73 28.95 -0.84
C ASN A 113 8.14 28.72 0.62
N THR A 114 7.95 27.50 1.13
CA THR A 114 8.28 27.14 2.53
C THR A 114 9.55 26.28 2.66
N LEU A 115 10.04 25.71 1.55
CA LEU A 115 11.29 24.97 1.49
C LEU A 115 12.21 25.54 0.39
N ALA A 116 13.50 25.68 0.69
CA ALA A 116 14.56 25.96 -0.28
C ALA A 116 15.46 24.75 -0.48
N ASN A 117 16.14 24.65 -1.62
CA ASN A 117 17.16 23.62 -1.81
C ASN A 117 18.37 23.89 -0.91
N ASP A 118 18.84 22.85 -0.22
CA ASP A 118 20.16 22.80 0.41
C ASP A 118 21.19 22.42 -0.65
N SER A 119 22.13 23.32 -0.95
CA SER A 119 23.17 23.06 -1.95
C SER A 119 24.22 22.05 -1.48
N SER A 120 24.22 21.64 -0.20
CA SER A 120 25.16 20.65 0.32
C SER A 120 24.85 19.22 -0.15
N PHE A 121 23.62 18.96 -0.59
CA PHE A 121 23.19 17.62 -1.00
C PHE A 121 22.16 17.66 -2.13
N SER A 122 22.56 17.07 -3.26
CA SER A 122 21.70 16.69 -4.36
C SER A 122 22.20 15.37 -4.92
N SER A 123 21.28 14.43 -5.12
CA SER A 123 21.59 13.14 -5.74
C SER A 123 20.61 12.80 -6.84
N SER A 124 21.08 12.18 -7.91
CA SER A 124 20.21 11.70 -8.98
C SER A 124 20.70 10.42 -9.61
N TYR A 125 19.78 9.71 -10.23
CA TYR A 125 20.05 8.57 -11.10
C TYR A 125 19.13 8.64 -12.31
N TRP A 126 19.67 8.29 -13.48
CA TRP A 126 18.98 8.27 -14.77
C TRP A 126 19.29 6.97 -15.49
N GLY A 127 18.36 6.02 -15.48
CA GLY A 127 18.60 4.68 -16.03
C GLY A 127 18.44 4.55 -17.54
N GLN A 128 18.41 5.65 -18.30
CA GLN A 128 18.10 5.64 -19.74
C GLN A 128 19.30 5.24 -20.63
N ASN A 129 20.54 5.22 -20.10
CA ASN A 129 21.77 5.10 -20.91
C ASN A 129 22.61 3.82 -20.71
N ASN A 130 22.16 2.84 -19.92
CA ASN A 130 22.96 1.63 -19.66
C ASN A 130 22.38 0.41 -20.39
N SER A 131 23.22 -0.29 -21.15
CA SER A 131 22.92 -1.60 -21.76
C SER A 131 22.68 -2.70 -20.71
N GLU A 132 23.16 -2.49 -19.48
CA GLU A 132 22.90 -3.30 -18.29
C GLU A 132 22.00 -2.51 -17.33
N LYS A 133 20.69 -2.54 -17.58
CA LYS A 133 19.73 -1.90 -16.67
C LYS A 133 19.61 -2.78 -15.41
N PRO A 134 19.92 -2.28 -14.21
CA PRO A 134 19.68 -3.06 -12.99
C PRO A 134 18.18 -3.38 -12.91
N TYR A 135 17.86 -4.59 -12.44
CA TYR A 135 16.48 -5.02 -12.25
C TYR A 135 15.79 -4.06 -11.25
N MET A 136 14.73 -3.37 -11.71
CA MET A 136 14.12 -2.22 -11.02
C MET A 136 13.03 -2.63 -10.02
N GLU A 137 12.69 -3.91 -9.91
CA GLU A 137 11.68 -4.36 -8.97
C GLU A 137 12.25 -4.48 -7.56
N GLY A 138 11.51 -3.92 -6.59
CA GLY A 138 11.81 -4.05 -5.17
C GLY A 138 12.35 -2.77 -4.54
N LYS A 139 13.19 -2.95 -3.53
CA LYS A 139 13.75 -1.86 -2.71
C LYS A 139 15.07 -1.41 -3.28
N VAL A 140 15.21 -0.11 -3.51
CA VAL A 140 16.49 0.55 -3.80
C VAL A 140 17.00 1.16 -2.49
N PHE A 141 18.04 0.57 -1.92
CA PHE A 141 18.62 1.01 -0.65
C PHE A 141 19.62 2.15 -0.86
N PHE A 142 19.48 3.24 -0.15
CA PHE A 142 20.34 4.42 -0.35
C PHE A 142 21.81 4.19 0.09
N ASP A 143 22.02 3.26 1.02
CA ASP A 143 23.31 2.92 1.63
C ASP A 143 23.93 1.61 1.11
N LYS A 144 23.39 1.03 0.03
CA LYS A 144 23.92 -0.19 -0.59
C LYS A 144 24.13 0.00 -2.09
N ASP A 145 25.06 -0.76 -2.64
CA ASP A 145 25.20 -0.85 -4.09
C ASP A 145 24.03 -1.68 -4.64
N ASN A 146 23.11 -1.00 -5.33
CA ASN A 146 21.98 -1.64 -6.02
C ASN A 146 22.26 -1.81 -7.54
N GLY A 147 23.52 -1.65 -7.97
CA GLY A 147 23.87 -1.50 -9.38
C GLY A 147 23.51 -0.12 -9.95
N TRP A 148 23.13 0.82 -9.09
CA TRP A 148 22.78 2.20 -9.47
C TRP A 148 24.03 3.07 -9.41
N ASN A 149 24.21 3.85 -10.48
CA ASN A 149 25.30 4.80 -10.55
C ASN A 149 24.78 6.21 -10.27
N TRP A 150 24.83 6.60 -9.01
CA TRP A 150 24.32 7.87 -8.55
C TRP A 150 25.25 9.00 -8.96
N ASN A 151 24.68 10.12 -9.37
CA ASN A 151 25.36 11.40 -9.40
C ASN A 151 25.05 12.12 -8.09
N LEU A 152 25.97 12.05 -7.13
CA LEU A 152 25.90 12.70 -5.82
C LEU A 152 26.75 13.97 -5.86
N ASN A 153 26.12 15.14 -5.80
CA ASN A 153 26.78 16.45 -5.85
C ASN A 153 27.71 16.63 -7.07
N GLY A 154 27.35 16.07 -8.22
CA GLY A 154 28.18 16.11 -9.43
C GLY A 154 29.21 14.99 -9.52
N VAL A 155 29.33 14.13 -8.50
CA VAL A 155 30.32 13.05 -8.43
C VAL A 155 29.62 11.70 -8.52
N GLU A 156 30.19 10.81 -9.33
CA GLU A 156 29.71 9.45 -9.48
C GLU A 156 29.91 8.64 -8.17
N SER A 157 28.87 7.94 -7.72
CA SER A 157 28.89 7.15 -6.49
C SER A 157 27.96 5.94 -6.58
N ARG A 158 28.33 4.84 -5.92
CA ARG A 158 27.50 3.64 -5.80
C ARG A 158 26.38 3.76 -4.77
N THR A 159 26.50 4.71 -3.84
CA THR A 159 25.54 4.94 -2.76
C THR A 159 25.39 6.42 -2.49
N ILE A 160 24.32 6.82 -1.81
CA ILE A 160 24.09 8.21 -1.40
C ILE A 160 24.08 8.36 0.13
N GLY A 161 24.20 7.26 0.85
CA GLY A 161 24.01 7.19 2.31
C GLY A 161 22.54 7.21 2.69
N LYS A 162 22.22 6.90 3.95
CA LYS A 162 20.85 7.05 4.45
C LYS A 162 20.44 8.52 4.47
N LEU A 163 19.15 8.78 4.37
CA LEU A 163 18.61 10.11 4.60
C LEU A 163 18.85 10.53 6.06
N GLU A 164 19.21 11.78 6.24
CA GLU A 164 19.47 12.36 7.55
C GLU A 164 18.15 12.56 8.30
N LYS A 165 18.22 12.43 9.62
CA LYS A 165 17.10 12.73 10.52
C LYS A 165 16.89 14.23 10.63
N ASP A 166 15.69 14.61 11.07
CA ASP A 166 15.24 15.99 11.24
C ASP A 166 15.49 16.84 9.99
N THR A 167 15.31 16.23 8.81
CA THR A 167 15.68 16.81 7.52
C THR A 167 14.58 16.62 6.50
N TRP A 168 14.40 17.64 5.65
CA TRP A 168 13.50 17.62 4.52
C TRP A 168 14.21 17.24 3.22
N TYR A 169 13.50 16.49 2.39
CA TYR A 169 13.94 16.09 1.06
C TYR A 169 12.83 16.29 0.03
N LYS A 170 13.22 16.71 -1.17
CA LYS A 170 12.36 16.74 -2.35
C LYS A 170 12.79 15.61 -3.29
N PHE A 171 11.85 14.73 -3.59
CA PHE A 171 12.00 13.68 -4.60
C PHE A 171 11.25 14.08 -5.86
N SER A 172 11.95 14.04 -6.99
CA SER A 172 11.43 14.33 -8.32
C SER A 172 11.80 13.23 -9.33
N SER A 173 11.20 13.30 -10.53
CA SER A 173 11.40 12.33 -11.62
C SER A 173 10.96 10.89 -11.29
N LEU A 174 10.14 10.72 -10.25
CA LEU A 174 9.64 9.40 -9.82
C LEU A 174 8.60 8.79 -10.78
N THR A 175 7.94 9.62 -11.57
CA THR A 175 6.91 9.21 -12.52
C THR A 175 7.13 9.92 -13.86
N MET A 176 6.49 9.45 -14.93
CA MET A 176 6.49 10.15 -16.23
C MET A 176 5.90 11.58 -16.15
N ASN A 177 5.10 11.88 -15.12
CA ASN A 177 4.69 13.25 -14.84
C ASN A 177 5.86 14.02 -14.18
N THR A 178 6.55 14.83 -14.97
CA THR A 178 7.69 15.66 -14.52
C THR A 178 7.32 16.72 -13.49
N LYS A 179 6.02 17.03 -13.34
CA LYS A 179 5.48 17.97 -12.37
C LYS A 179 4.94 17.28 -11.10
N TYR A 180 5.27 16.01 -10.89
CA TYR A 180 4.95 15.26 -9.68
C TYR A 180 6.15 15.20 -8.73
N TYR A 181 5.93 15.62 -7.49
CA TYR A 181 6.95 15.66 -6.44
C TYR A 181 6.48 14.94 -5.18
N LYS A 182 7.42 14.31 -4.47
CA LYS A 182 7.23 13.89 -3.08
C LYS A 182 8.12 14.75 -2.19
N TYR A 183 7.54 15.45 -1.23
CA TYR A 183 8.27 16.09 -0.15
C TYR A 183 8.26 15.14 1.04
N VAL A 184 9.44 14.84 1.58
CA VAL A 184 9.64 13.84 2.62
C VAL A 184 10.35 14.49 3.80
N TYR A 185 9.74 14.46 4.97
CA TYR A 185 10.40 14.79 6.22
C TYR A 185 10.81 13.51 6.93
N VAL A 186 12.08 13.39 7.31
CA VAL A 186 12.58 12.30 8.15
C VAL A 186 12.63 12.82 9.58
N ASP A 187 11.87 12.25 10.50
CA ASP A 187 11.89 12.68 11.89
C ASP A 187 13.10 12.14 12.67
N ASN A 188 13.28 12.61 13.91
CA ASN A 188 14.34 12.17 14.81
C ASN A 188 14.36 10.65 15.11
N THR A 189 13.25 9.93 14.88
CA THR A 189 13.18 8.47 15.01
C THR A 189 13.58 7.74 13.74
N GLY A 190 13.74 8.46 12.61
CA GLY A 190 13.98 7.91 11.28
C GLY A 190 12.69 7.58 10.52
N LYS A 191 11.52 7.94 11.06
CA LYS A 191 10.24 7.73 10.39
C LYS A 191 10.00 8.84 9.37
N THR A 192 9.53 8.44 8.18
CA THR A 192 9.23 9.35 7.10
C THR A 192 7.78 9.84 7.11
N HIS A 193 7.60 11.12 6.82
CA HIS A 193 6.31 11.77 6.60
C HIS A 193 6.29 12.29 5.16
N ILE A 194 5.40 11.75 4.33
CA ILE A 194 5.45 11.92 2.87
C ILE A 194 4.25 12.75 2.40
N PHE A 195 4.53 13.79 1.62
CA PHE A 195 3.54 14.69 1.04
C PHE A 195 3.66 14.70 -0.47
N SER A 196 2.57 14.38 -1.16
CA SER A 196 2.55 14.28 -2.62
C SER A 196 1.99 15.55 -3.24
N VAL A 197 2.74 16.15 -4.17
CA VAL A 197 2.34 17.38 -4.86
C VAL A 197 2.33 17.11 -6.36
N ASN A 198 1.19 17.36 -7.00
CA ASN A 198 1.06 17.25 -8.45
C ASN A 198 0.76 18.63 -9.04
N LYS A 199 1.74 19.20 -9.75
CA LYS A 199 1.61 20.51 -10.42
C LYS A 199 1.22 20.40 -11.89
N ALA A 200 0.83 19.22 -12.38
CA ALA A 200 0.43 19.05 -13.79
C ALA A 200 -0.78 19.90 -14.21
N ASN A 201 -1.67 20.19 -13.25
CA ASN A 201 -2.92 20.92 -13.47
C ASN A 201 -2.87 22.40 -13.00
N TYR A 202 -1.70 22.90 -12.62
CA TYR A 202 -1.47 24.29 -12.24
C TYR A 202 -0.71 25.04 -13.34
#